data_AF-A0A969SLE4-F1
#
_entry.id   AF-A0A969SLE4-F1
#
_cell.length_a   1.000
_cell.length_b   1.000
_cell.length_c   1.000
_cell.angle_alpha   90.00
_cell.angle_beta   90.00
_cell.angle_gamma   90.00
#
_symmetry.space_group_name_H-M   'P 1'
#
loop_
_entity.id
_entity.type
_entity.pdbx_description
1 polymer ?
#
loop_
_entity_poly.entity_id
_entity_poly.type
_entity_poly.pdbx_seq_one_letter_code
_entity_poly.pdbx_strand_id
1 'polypeptide(L)' 'PMTAGSDAHHVEVLGVAYTILDVETLNVRSVLNAIKKGPALQQSYMTPKDAVQKNLE' A
#
# COMPACT_ATOMS: atom_id res chain seq x y z
N PRO A 1 7.60 -5.46 12.02
CA PRO A 1 6.30 -5.68 11.31
C PRO A 1 6.45 -5.32 9.84
N MET A 2 5.76 -6.02 8.94
CA MET A 2 5.75 -5.69 7.51
C MET A 2 4.64 -4.69 7.21
N THR A 3 4.85 -3.84 6.21
CA THR A 3 3.87 -2.90 5.66
C THR A 3 3.92 -2.96 4.13
N ALA A 4 2.79 -2.73 3.49
CA ALA A 4 2.69 -2.53 2.05
C ALA A 4 2.35 -1.05 1.76
N GLY A 5 2.94 -0.53 0.69
CA GLY A 5 2.71 0.82 0.20
C GLY A 5 2.89 0.86 -1.31
N SER A 6 2.11 1.68 -1.99
CA SER A 6 2.03 1.69 -3.45
C SER A 6 3.24 2.29 -4.16
N ASP A 7 4.11 3.02 -3.43
CA ASP A 7 5.23 3.79 -3.98
C ASP A 7 4.82 4.65 -5.20
N ALA A 8 3.68 5.32 -5.05
CA ALA A 8 3.02 6.00 -6.15
C ALA A 8 3.78 7.26 -6.56
N HIS A 9 4.29 7.26 -7.78
CA HIS A 9 4.90 8.43 -8.45
C HIS A 9 3.94 9.11 -9.44
N HIS A 10 2.79 8.49 -9.71
CA HIS A 10 1.68 9.01 -10.52
C HIS A 10 0.33 8.63 -9.89
N VAL A 11 -0.75 9.34 -10.23
CA VAL A 11 -2.06 9.21 -9.57
C VAL A 11 -2.70 7.85 -9.80
N GLU A 12 -2.48 7.25 -10.97
CA GLU A 12 -3.09 5.99 -11.41
C GLU A 12 -2.64 4.79 -10.59
N VAL A 13 -1.50 4.89 -9.90
CA VAL A 13 -0.94 3.81 -9.07
C VAL A 13 -1.17 4.04 -7.57
N LEU A 14 -1.88 5.12 -7.19
CA LEU A 14 -2.23 5.36 -5.79
C LEU A 14 -3.16 4.26 -5.28
N GLY A 15 -2.79 3.64 -4.15
CA GLY A 15 -3.59 2.57 -3.54
C GLY A 15 -3.44 1.20 -4.19
N VAL A 16 -2.55 1.03 -5.18
CA VAL A 16 -2.20 -0.29 -5.74
C VAL A 16 -1.63 -1.25 -4.68
N ALA A 17 -1.01 -0.70 -3.62
CA ALA A 17 -0.67 -1.44 -2.43
C ALA A 17 -0.86 -0.56 -1.17
N TYR A 18 -1.36 -1.17 -0.10
CA TYR A 18 -1.61 -0.49 1.17
C TYR A 18 -1.65 -1.47 2.34
N THR A 19 -1.52 -0.90 3.53
CA THR A 19 -1.59 -1.63 4.81
C THR A 19 -2.91 -1.31 5.50
N ILE A 20 -3.65 -2.34 5.93
CA ILE A 20 -4.91 -2.17 6.68
C ILE A 20 -4.59 -2.19 8.18
N LEU A 21 -5.04 -1.15 8.89
CA LEU A 21 -4.80 -0.95 10.31
C LEU A 21 -6.12 -0.76 11.07
N ASP A 22 -6.32 -1.57 12.10
CA ASP A 22 -7.40 -1.36 13.07
C ASP A 22 -6.96 -0.35 14.14
N VAL A 23 -7.59 0.82 14.14
CA VAL A 23 -7.33 1.90 15.09
C VAL A 23 -8.64 2.44 15.68
N GLU A 24 -8.68 2.65 16.99
CA GLU A 24 -9.82 3.29 17.67
C GLU A 24 -9.87 4.81 17.42
N THR A 25 -8.73 5.43 17.15
CA THR A 25 -8.61 6.86 16.89
C THR A 25 -7.58 7.10 15.80
N LEU A 26 -7.93 7.91 14.80
CA LEU A 26 -7.03 8.27 13.71
C LEU A 26 -6.00 9.32 14.16
N ASN A 27 -4.92 8.84 14.76
CA ASN A 27 -3.75 9.65 15.12
C ASN A 27 -2.46 8.83 14.96
N VAL A 28 -1.32 9.52 14.88
CA VAL A 28 -0.01 8.90 14.63
C VAL A 28 0.34 7.84 15.68
N ARG A 29 0.05 8.09 16.95
CA ARG A 29 0.34 7.16 18.05
C ARG A 29 -0.43 5.84 17.89
N SER A 30 -1.72 5.92 17.59
CA SER A 30 -2.57 4.76 17.35
C SER A 30 -2.11 3.96 16.13
N VAL A 31 -1.77 4.64 15.04
CA VAL A 31 -1.24 4.02 13.82
C VAL A 31 0.05 3.24 14.10
N LEU A 32 1.02 3.86 14.78
CA LEU A 32 2.29 3.22 15.13
C LEU A 32 2.10 1.99 16.03
N ASN A 33 1.13 2.04 16.95
CA ASN A 33 0.79 0.91 17.80
C ASN A 33 0.09 -0.21 17.03
N ALA A 34 -0.80 0.12 16.08
CA ALA A 34 -1.48 -0.87 15.25
C ALA A 34 -0.51 -1.61 14.31
N ILE A 35 0.46 -0.92 13.70
CA ILE A 35 1.49 -1.54 12.85
C ILE A 35 2.26 -2.64 13.60
N LYS A 36 2.49 -2.47 14.91
CA LYS A 36 3.20 -3.47 15.73
C LYS A 36 2.42 -4.78 15.92
N LYS A 37 1.10 -4.78 15.71
CA LYS A 37 0.21 -5.94 15.93
C LYS A 37 0.20 -6.94 14.77
N GLY A 38 0.90 -6.66 13.66
CA GLY A 38 0.91 -7.52 12.48
C GLY A 38 -0.27 -7.21 11.57
N PRO A 39 -0.16 -6.17 10.72
CA PRO A 39 -1.28 -5.70 9.91
C PRO A 39 -1.52 -6.58 8.68
N ALA A 40 -2.74 -6.49 8.13
CA ALA A 40 -3.04 -7.10 6.85
C ALA A 40 -2.47 -6.27 5.70
N LEU A 41 -1.89 -6.94 4.71
CA LEU A 41 -1.26 -6.33 3.55
C LEU A 41 -2.12 -6.58 2.32
N GLN A 42 -2.39 -5.54 1.54
CA GLN A 42 -3.08 -5.66 0.25
C GLN A 42 -2.19 -5.12 -0.87
N GLN A 43 -2.14 -5.85 -1.98
CA GLN A 43 -1.39 -5.46 -3.17
C GLN A 43 -2.07 -6.00 -4.44
N SER A 44 -2.14 -5.15 -5.47
CA SER A 44 -2.65 -5.49 -6.80
C SER A 44 -1.76 -4.85 -7.87
N TYR A 45 -0.46 -5.18 -7.81
CA TYR A 45 0.52 -4.66 -8.75
C TYR A 45 0.20 -5.06 -10.20
N MET A 46 0.67 -4.23 -11.12
CA MET A 46 0.62 -4.47 -12.56
C MET A 46 1.26 -5.81 -12.91
N THR A 47 0.67 -6.54 -13.84
CA THR A 47 1.33 -7.73 -14.38
C THR A 47 2.53 -7.31 -15.24
N PRO A 48 3.50 -8.20 -15.50
CA PRO A 48 4.61 -7.88 -16.39
C PRO A 48 4.18 -7.38 -17.78
N LYS A 49 3.03 -7.87 -18.27
CA LYS A 49 2.44 -7.43 -19.54
C LYS A 49 1.99 -5.97 -19.49
N ASP A 50 1.31 -5.58 -18.42
CA ASP A 50 0.83 -4.21 -18.22
C ASP A 50 2.02 -3.25 -18.05
N ALA A 51 3.08 -3.70 -17.36
CA ALA A 51 4.30 -2.94 -17.21
C ALA A 51 5.00 -2.69 -18.56
N VAL A 52 5.07 -3.69 -19.45
CA VAL A 52 5.63 -3.50 -20.80
C VAL A 52 4.79 -2.52 -21.60
N GLN A 53 3.45 -2.65 -21.58
CA GLN A 53 2.57 -1.74 -22.32
C GLN A 53 2.74 -0.28 -21.88
N LYS A 54 2.83 -0.01 -20.57
CA LYS A 54 3.07 1.33 -20.03
C LYS A 54 4.39 1.96 -20.48
N ASN A 55 5.44 1.16 -20.69
CA ASN A 55 6.76 1.66 -21.10
C ASN A 55 6.92 1.78 -22.63
N LEU A 56 5.91 1.37 -23.40
CA LEU A 56 5.87 1.50 -24.85
C LEU A 56 5.02 2.69 -25.33
N GLU A 57 4.29 3.35 -24.42
CA GLU A 57 3.63 4.65 -24.60
C GLU A 57 4.56 5.79 -24.19
#